data_AF-A0A0U5FAZ0-F1
#
_entry.id   AF-A0A0U5FAZ0-F1
#
_cell.length_a   1.000
_cell.length_b   1.000
_cell.length_c   1.000
_cell.angle_alpha   90.00
_cell.angle_beta   90.00
_cell.angle_gamma   90.00
#
_symmetry.space_group_name_H-M   'P 1'
#
loop_
_entity.id
_entity.type
_entity.pdbx_description
1 polymer ?
#
loop_
_entity_poly.entity_id
_entity_poly.type
_entity_poly.pdbx_seq_one_letter_code
_entity_poly.pdbx_strand_id
1 'polypeptide(L)'
;MPADECIGPAPRPLAKVILSLPSSDLGVAPETRMEALKHAAYVASPGLGARADFTLATNTFWARSFESREPSNTVYLVGGVTCTDQTMDCKESGGVRAFRFEGQGRLVDVSGEVLPAAPTLSEEEVRRYQAYAEPVPILDVSRLWQVPVLRWVIESDPDAPLSDDPRYYNDWAYLHFGFLVWTGQRFELKDKVDRSRWPCRPVAEGKPACSDALDSRGDRFVTP
;
A
#
# COMPACT_ATOMS: atom_id res chain seq x y z
N MET A 1 15.89 -2.54 -3.82
CA MET A 1 15.27 -3.75 -3.24
C MET A 1 15.65 -3.81 -1.76
N PRO A 2 14.73 -4.16 -0.84
CA PRO A 2 15.04 -4.28 0.58
C PRO A 2 16.14 -5.32 0.83
N ALA A 3 16.97 -5.13 1.86
CA ALA A 3 18.08 -6.05 2.17
C ALA A 3 17.60 -7.48 2.56
N ASP A 4 16.36 -7.61 3.02
CA ASP A 4 15.77 -8.85 3.53
C ASP A 4 14.79 -9.51 2.54
N GLU A 5 14.92 -9.21 1.25
CA GLU A 5 14.08 -9.81 0.21
C GLU A 5 14.44 -11.28 -0.03
N CYS A 6 13.42 -12.14 0.03
CA CYS A 6 13.50 -13.55 -0.31
C CYS A 6 12.91 -13.79 -1.71
N ILE A 7 13.54 -14.67 -2.48
CA ILE A 7 13.00 -15.18 -3.75
C ILE A 7 12.72 -16.66 -3.60
N GLY A 8 11.48 -17.09 -3.84
CA GLY A 8 11.11 -18.50 -3.78
C GLY A 8 9.60 -18.74 -3.61
N PRO A 9 9.21 -19.90 -3.07
CA PRO A 9 7.80 -20.19 -2.81
C PRO A 9 7.20 -19.15 -1.87
N ALA A 10 6.05 -18.60 -2.26
CA ALA A 10 5.35 -17.57 -1.52
C ALA A 10 4.95 -18.05 -0.10
N PRO A 11 4.93 -17.16 0.90
CA PRO A 11 4.45 -17.46 2.23
C PRO A 11 3.04 -18.08 2.19
N ARG A 12 2.87 -19.22 2.86
CA ARG A 12 1.63 -20.02 2.83
C ARG A 12 0.35 -19.19 3.07
N PRO A 13 0.29 -18.23 4.02
CA PRO A 13 -0.90 -17.40 4.21
C PRO A 13 -1.26 -16.60 2.95
N LEU A 14 -0.29 -15.94 2.31
CA LEU A 14 -0.52 -15.14 1.11
C LEU A 14 -0.83 -16.01 -0.10
N ALA A 15 -0.13 -17.13 -0.28
CA ALA A 15 -0.46 -18.08 -1.34
C ALA A 15 -1.90 -18.58 -1.22
N LYS A 16 -2.36 -18.89 0.00
CA LYS A 16 -3.75 -19.30 0.24
C LYS A 16 -4.75 -18.21 -0.17
N VAL A 17 -4.47 -16.93 0.13
CA VAL A 17 -5.33 -15.80 -0.28
C VAL A 17 -5.43 -15.73 -1.79
N ILE A 18 -4.28 -15.63 -2.48
CA ILE A 18 -4.24 -15.45 -3.94
C ILE A 18 -4.94 -16.60 -4.69
N LEU A 19 -4.80 -17.83 -4.20
CA LEU A 19 -5.45 -19.01 -4.79
C LEU A 19 -6.93 -19.15 -4.42
N SER A 20 -7.39 -18.48 -3.36
CA SER A 20 -8.81 -18.48 -2.96
C SER A 20 -9.63 -17.38 -3.64
N LEU A 21 -9.00 -16.39 -4.25
CA LEU A 21 -9.70 -15.32 -4.97
C LEU A 21 -10.39 -15.87 -6.23
N PRO A 22 -11.65 -15.51 -6.51
CA PRO A 22 -12.27 -15.86 -7.77
C PRO A 22 -11.60 -15.13 -8.95
N SER A 23 -11.75 -15.65 -10.17
CA SER A 23 -11.22 -15.00 -11.39
C SER A 23 -11.86 -13.65 -11.69
N SER A 24 -13.08 -13.41 -11.20
CA SER A 24 -13.73 -12.10 -11.26
C SER A 24 -13.00 -11.06 -10.41
N ASP A 25 -12.39 -11.48 -9.30
CA ASP A 25 -11.70 -10.57 -8.37
C ASP A 25 -10.27 -10.29 -8.78
N LEU A 26 -9.57 -11.28 -9.33
CA LEU A 26 -8.22 -11.15 -9.85
C LEU A 26 -8.17 -11.73 -11.26
N GLY A 27 -8.09 -10.87 -12.27
CA GLY A 27 -8.18 -11.28 -13.69
C GLY A 27 -7.06 -12.20 -14.19
N VAL A 28 -6.09 -12.53 -13.35
CA VAL A 28 -5.01 -13.49 -13.63
C VAL A 28 -5.55 -14.91 -13.52
N ALA A 29 -5.30 -15.77 -14.53
CA ALA A 29 -5.73 -17.16 -14.51
C ALA A 29 -5.14 -17.95 -13.32
N PRO A 30 -5.88 -18.89 -12.69
CA PRO A 30 -5.40 -19.65 -11.53
C PRO A 30 -4.03 -20.31 -11.71
N GLU A 31 -3.78 -20.91 -12.87
CA GLU A 31 -2.49 -21.55 -13.19
C GLU A 31 -1.33 -20.55 -13.21
N THR A 32 -1.55 -19.36 -13.79
CA THR A 32 -0.57 -18.27 -13.80
C THR A 32 -0.30 -17.76 -12.38
N ARG A 33 -1.33 -17.71 -11.51
CA ARG A 33 -1.13 -17.37 -10.09
C ARG A 33 -0.29 -18.41 -9.38
N MET A 34 -0.58 -19.70 -9.59
CA MET A 34 0.19 -20.80 -9.00
C MET A 34 1.66 -20.75 -9.43
N GLU A 35 1.92 -20.48 -10.71
CA GLU A 35 3.28 -20.37 -11.21
C GLU A 35 4.01 -19.16 -10.61
N ALA A 36 3.38 -17.99 -10.59
CA ALA A 36 3.96 -16.79 -10.00
C ALA A 36 4.31 -16.98 -8.51
N LEU A 37 3.49 -17.73 -7.77
CA LEU A 37 3.73 -18.01 -6.35
C LEU A 37 4.89 -18.99 -6.07
N LYS A 38 5.43 -19.71 -7.08
CA LYS A 38 6.61 -20.58 -6.89
C LYS A 38 7.92 -19.80 -6.81
N HIS A 39 7.94 -18.61 -7.42
CA HIS A 39 9.13 -17.77 -7.60
C HIS A 39 8.86 -16.32 -7.20
N ALA A 40 8.03 -16.12 -6.17
CA ALA A 40 7.65 -14.79 -5.72
C ALA A 40 8.80 -14.10 -4.97
N ALA A 41 8.92 -12.79 -5.17
CA ALA A 41 9.66 -11.91 -4.28
C ALA A 41 8.79 -11.62 -3.05
N TYR A 42 9.33 -11.83 -1.85
CA TYR A 42 8.61 -11.55 -0.62
C TYR A 42 9.54 -11.10 0.52
N VAL A 43 8.96 -10.37 1.47
CA VAL A 43 9.62 -9.93 2.72
C VAL A 43 8.71 -10.26 3.90
N ALA A 44 9.33 -10.68 5.01
CA ALA A 44 8.69 -10.71 6.31
C ALA A 44 8.98 -9.39 7.04
N SER A 45 7.94 -8.66 7.45
CA SER A 45 8.05 -7.42 8.23
C SER A 45 7.43 -7.62 9.61
N PRO A 46 7.81 -6.83 10.62
CA PRO A 46 7.08 -6.79 11.89
C PRO A 46 5.58 -6.48 11.65
N GLY A 47 4.71 -7.25 12.30
CA GLY A 47 3.26 -7.06 12.31
C GLY A 47 2.74 -6.80 13.73
N LEU A 48 1.42 -6.54 13.88
CA LEU A 48 0.80 -6.33 15.20
C LEU A 48 0.35 -7.61 15.89
N GLY A 49 0.41 -8.75 15.20
CA GLY A 49 0.03 -10.07 15.71
C GLY A 49 1.19 -10.90 16.24
N ALA A 50 0.91 -12.19 16.50
CA ALA A 50 1.92 -13.15 16.95
C ALA A 50 2.90 -13.59 15.85
N ARG A 51 2.53 -13.36 14.58
CA ARG A 51 3.34 -13.68 13.40
C ARG A 51 3.81 -12.39 12.73
N ALA A 52 4.87 -12.51 11.94
CA ALA A 52 5.27 -11.45 11.02
C ALA A 52 4.18 -11.20 9.97
N ASP A 53 4.09 -9.95 9.52
CA ASP A 53 3.41 -9.61 8.28
C ASP A 53 4.27 -10.07 7.10
N PHE A 54 3.64 -10.55 6.05
CA PHE A 54 4.33 -10.84 4.79
C PHE A 54 3.85 -9.88 3.72
N THR A 55 4.78 -9.45 2.88
CA THR A 55 4.47 -8.77 1.62
C THR A 55 5.08 -9.58 0.50
N LEU A 56 4.30 -9.84 -0.55
CA LEU A 56 4.79 -10.40 -1.80
C LEU A 56 4.40 -9.48 -2.95
N ALA A 57 5.22 -9.48 -3.99
CA ALA A 57 4.91 -8.84 -5.25
C ALA A 57 5.29 -9.74 -6.42
N THR A 58 4.51 -9.62 -7.48
CA THR A 58 4.73 -10.25 -8.78
C THR A 58 4.55 -9.17 -9.86
N ASN A 59 4.72 -9.54 -11.12
CA ASN A 59 4.49 -8.61 -12.24
C ASN A 59 3.01 -8.22 -12.41
N THR A 60 2.06 -8.97 -11.83
CA THR A 60 0.62 -8.80 -12.09
C THR A 60 -0.22 -8.52 -10.85
N PHE A 61 0.27 -8.87 -9.67
CA PHE A 61 -0.38 -8.60 -8.40
C PHE A 61 0.63 -8.52 -7.27
N TRP A 62 0.22 -7.89 -6.18
CA TRP A 62 0.93 -7.93 -4.91
C TRP A 62 -0.06 -8.23 -3.79
N ALA A 63 0.43 -8.78 -2.69
CA ALA A 63 -0.38 -9.00 -1.49
C ALA A 63 0.44 -8.71 -0.23
N ARG A 64 -0.22 -8.14 0.77
CA ARG A 64 0.37 -7.94 2.09
C ARG A 64 -0.59 -8.38 3.18
N SER A 65 -0.10 -9.15 4.15
CA SER A 65 -0.84 -9.46 5.38
C SER A 65 -0.69 -8.34 6.41
N PHE A 66 -1.73 -8.16 7.20
CA PHE A 66 -1.84 -7.23 8.31
C PHE A 66 -2.36 -8.02 9.50
N GLU A 67 -1.43 -8.62 10.24
CA GLU A 67 -1.72 -9.45 11.40
C GLU A 67 -2.29 -8.59 12.53
N SER A 68 -3.16 -9.22 13.32
CA SER A 68 -3.73 -8.64 14.53
C SER A 68 -3.37 -9.49 15.73
N ARG A 69 -3.43 -8.89 16.93
CA ARG A 69 -3.34 -9.63 18.20
C ARG A 69 -4.39 -10.72 18.29
N GLU A 70 -5.57 -10.46 17.73
CA GLU A 70 -6.64 -11.43 17.57
C GLU A 70 -6.53 -12.03 16.16
N PRO A 71 -6.09 -13.30 15.98
CA PRO A 71 -5.82 -13.88 14.67
C PRO A 71 -7.00 -13.81 13.71
N SER A 72 -8.23 -13.87 14.23
CA SER A 72 -9.45 -13.75 13.41
C SER A 72 -9.61 -12.37 12.76
N ASN A 73 -8.89 -11.34 13.20
CA ASN A 73 -8.88 -10.00 12.61
C ASN A 73 -7.74 -9.78 11.59
N THR A 74 -7.00 -10.82 11.23
CA THR A 74 -5.94 -10.71 10.22
C THR A 74 -6.55 -10.36 8.86
N VAL A 75 -6.04 -9.29 8.25
CA VAL A 75 -6.48 -8.81 6.94
C VAL A 75 -5.36 -8.98 5.92
N TYR A 76 -5.74 -9.17 4.66
CA TYR A 76 -4.83 -9.26 3.53
C TYR A 76 -5.23 -8.20 2.51
N LEU A 77 -4.36 -7.22 2.27
CA LEU A 77 -4.52 -6.33 1.11
C LEU A 77 -3.98 -7.02 -0.13
N VAL A 78 -4.74 -6.94 -1.22
CA VAL A 78 -4.35 -7.46 -2.53
C VAL A 78 -4.51 -6.35 -3.56
N GLY A 79 -3.43 -6.05 -4.28
CA GLY A 79 -3.42 -5.11 -5.39
C GLY A 79 -3.40 -5.83 -6.75
N GLY A 80 -3.89 -5.14 -7.78
CA GLY A 80 -4.11 -5.71 -9.12
C GLY A 80 -5.45 -6.44 -9.24
N VAL A 81 -6.36 -6.23 -8.28
CA VAL A 81 -7.71 -6.77 -8.34
C VAL A 81 -8.57 -5.99 -9.34
N THR A 82 -9.54 -6.66 -9.94
CA THR A 82 -10.54 -6.03 -10.80
C THR A 82 -11.26 -4.93 -10.04
N CYS A 83 -11.45 -3.79 -10.68
CA CYS A 83 -12.15 -2.66 -10.08
C CYS A 83 -13.64 -2.93 -9.87
N THR A 84 -14.10 -2.56 -8.69
CA THR A 84 -15.50 -2.55 -8.24
C THR A 84 -15.74 -1.31 -7.39
N ASP A 85 -16.98 -1.04 -7.00
CA ASP A 85 -17.33 0.07 -6.09
C ASP A 85 -16.63 -0.02 -4.71
N GLN A 86 -16.16 -1.22 -4.33
CA GLN A 86 -15.45 -1.47 -3.08
C GLN A 86 -13.92 -1.38 -3.22
N THR A 87 -13.42 -1.13 -4.44
CA THR A 87 -12.00 -1.10 -4.76
C THR A 87 -11.41 0.29 -4.54
N MET A 88 -10.32 0.38 -3.78
CA MET A 88 -9.53 1.62 -3.66
C MET A 88 -8.54 1.75 -4.82
N ASP A 89 -8.18 2.99 -5.16
CA ASP A 89 -7.13 3.31 -6.13
C ASP A 89 -7.28 2.54 -7.44
N CYS A 90 -8.52 2.51 -7.96
CA CYS A 90 -8.83 1.83 -9.21
C CYS A 90 -8.20 2.55 -10.39
N LYS A 91 -7.28 1.87 -11.08
CA LYS A 91 -6.65 2.31 -12.33
C LYS A 91 -6.75 1.23 -13.40
N GLU A 92 -6.20 1.49 -14.59
CA GLU A 92 -6.14 0.51 -15.68
C GLU A 92 -5.48 -0.82 -15.26
N SER A 93 -4.49 -0.77 -14.35
CA SER A 93 -3.81 -1.95 -13.79
C SER A 93 -4.60 -2.68 -12.70
N GLY A 94 -5.84 -2.28 -12.43
CA GLY A 94 -6.64 -2.73 -11.28
C GLY A 94 -6.51 -1.80 -10.08
N GLY A 95 -7.11 -2.20 -8.96
CA GLY A 95 -7.02 -1.45 -7.70
C GLY A 95 -6.64 -2.33 -6.52
N VAL A 96 -7.01 -1.90 -5.32
CA VAL A 96 -6.68 -2.54 -4.04
C VAL A 96 -7.93 -2.88 -3.25
N ARG A 97 -7.99 -4.11 -2.75
CA ARG A 97 -9.05 -4.58 -1.84
C ARG A 97 -8.49 -5.32 -0.63
N ALA A 98 -9.28 -5.38 0.42
CA ALA A 98 -8.95 -6.04 1.67
C ALA A 98 -9.78 -7.31 1.86
N PHE A 99 -9.10 -8.41 2.20
CA PHE A 99 -9.74 -9.71 2.40
C PHE A 99 -9.42 -10.28 3.78
N ARG A 100 -10.33 -11.11 4.30
CA ARG A 100 -10.17 -11.81 5.57
C ARG A 100 -10.65 -13.25 5.43
N PHE A 101 -10.01 -14.17 6.14
CA PHE A 101 -10.54 -15.53 6.26
C PHE A 101 -11.55 -15.58 7.41
N GLU A 102 -12.75 -16.06 7.12
CA GLU A 102 -13.77 -16.35 8.12
C GLU A 102 -13.86 -17.85 8.42
N GLY A 103 -14.82 -18.23 9.27
CA GLY A 103 -15.14 -19.62 9.60
C GLY A 103 -15.16 -20.52 8.36
N GLN A 104 -14.70 -21.77 8.54
CA GLN A 104 -14.49 -22.76 7.48
C GLN A 104 -13.44 -22.36 6.42
N GLY A 105 -12.65 -21.30 6.65
CA GLY A 105 -11.55 -20.92 5.77
C GLY A 105 -11.99 -20.24 4.47
N ARG A 106 -13.22 -19.70 4.44
CA ARG A 106 -13.75 -18.90 3.33
C ARG A 106 -13.08 -17.52 3.33
N LEU A 107 -12.61 -17.09 2.17
CA LEU A 107 -12.08 -15.74 1.98
C LEU A 107 -13.24 -14.78 1.69
N VAL A 108 -13.31 -13.67 2.40
CA VAL A 108 -14.33 -12.63 2.24
C VAL A 108 -13.70 -11.29 1.95
N ASP A 109 -14.36 -10.50 1.11
CA ASP A 109 -14.05 -9.10 0.91
C ASP A 109 -14.55 -8.30 2.12
N VAL A 110 -13.64 -7.63 2.81
CA VAL A 110 -13.90 -6.79 3.99
C VAL A 110 -13.49 -5.35 3.74
N SER A 111 -13.30 -4.95 2.47
CA SER A 111 -12.81 -3.62 2.09
C SER A 111 -13.62 -2.51 2.75
N GLY A 112 -14.95 -2.58 2.68
CA GLY A 112 -15.83 -1.58 3.30
C GLY A 112 -15.81 -1.54 4.83
N GLU A 113 -15.31 -2.59 5.50
CA GLU A 113 -15.20 -2.64 6.96
C GLU A 113 -13.86 -2.09 7.46
N VAL A 114 -12.78 -2.38 6.73
CA VAL A 114 -11.42 -2.18 7.22
C VAL A 114 -10.68 -1.04 6.53
N LEU A 115 -11.11 -0.61 5.35
CA LEU A 115 -10.50 0.51 4.63
C LEU A 115 -11.31 1.79 4.87
N PRO A 116 -10.67 2.93 5.20
CA PRO A 116 -11.36 4.21 5.24
C PRO A 116 -11.75 4.64 3.83
N ALA A 117 -12.73 5.54 3.73
CA ALA A 117 -13.03 6.21 2.47
C ALA A 117 -11.80 6.94 1.93
N ALA A 118 -11.62 6.92 0.61
CA ALA A 118 -10.57 7.70 -0.03
C ALA A 118 -10.80 9.21 0.21
N PRO A 119 -9.73 10.01 0.37
CA PRO A 119 -9.84 11.46 0.43
C PRO A 119 -10.50 12.00 -0.84
N THR A 120 -11.48 12.88 -0.69
CA THR A 120 -12.15 13.56 -1.80
C THR A 120 -11.63 14.99 -1.92
N LEU A 121 -11.44 15.45 -3.15
CA LEU A 121 -11.11 16.85 -3.41
C LEU A 121 -12.39 17.69 -3.50
N SER A 122 -12.34 18.90 -2.95
CA SER A 122 -13.31 19.96 -3.24
C SER A 122 -13.17 20.45 -4.68
N GLU A 123 -14.21 21.08 -5.21
CA GLU A 123 -14.15 21.64 -6.57
C GLU A 123 -13.05 22.69 -6.75
N GLU A 124 -12.71 23.43 -5.68
CA GLU A 124 -11.61 24.39 -5.70
C GLU A 124 -10.26 23.70 -5.82
N GLU A 125 -10.05 22.62 -5.06
CA GLU A 125 -8.83 21.80 -5.15
C GLU A 125 -8.71 21.15 -6.52
N VAL A 126 -9.79 20.63 -7.09
CA VAL A 126 -9.80 20.11 -8.47
C VAL A 126 -9.36 21.19 -9.45
N ARG A 127 -9.95 22.39 -9.39
CA ARG A 127 -9.57 23.51 -10.27
C ARG A 127 -8.12 23.96 -10.08
N ARG A 128 -7.60 23.92 -8.85
CA ARG A 128 -6.21 24.27 -8.54
C ARG A 128 -5.24 23.23 -9.08
N TYR A 129 -5.55 21.94 -8.90
CA TYR A 129 -4.62 20.85 -9.22
C TYR A 129 -4.66 20.40 -10.68
N GLN A 130 -5.81 20.48 -11.36
CA GLN A 130 -5.97 19.98 -12.74
C GLN A 130 -4.97 20.57 -13.77
N ALA A 131 -4.40 21.74 -13.51
CA ALA A 131 -3.42 22.38 -14.39
C ALA A 131 -2.01 21.79 -14.24
N TYR A 132 -1.75 21.06 -13.15
CA TYR A 132 -0.43 20.58 -12.75
C TYR A 132 -0.42 19.10 -12.38
N ALA A 133 -1.57 18.44 -12.25
CA ALA A 133 -1.68 17.06 -11.80
C ALA A 133 -2.99 16.45 -12.31
N GLU A 134 -3.04 15.11 -12.32
CA GLU A 134 -4.33 14.42 -12.28
C GLU A 134 -4.92 14.60 -10.88
N PRO A 135 -6.09 15.26 -10.73
CA PRO A 135 -6.65 15.62 -9.43
C PRO A 135 -7.37 14.41 -8.79
N VAL A 136 -6.68 13.28 -8.68
CA VAL A 136 -7.19 12.02 -8.13
C VAL A 136 -6.14 11.45 -7.18
N PRO A 137 -6.43 11.34 -5.87
CA PRO A 137 -5.51 10.72 -4.93
C PRO A 137 -5.23 9.24 -5.27
N ILE A 138 -3.97 8.85 -5.14
CA ILE A 138 -3.45 7.49 -5.40
C ILE A 138 -2.75 6.94 -4.16
N LEU A 139 -2.66 5.61 -4.04
CA LEU A 139 -1.99 4.97 -2.90
C LEU A 139 -0.49 4.80 -3.16
N ASP A 140 0.33 5.49 -2.37
CA ASP A 140 1.74 5.14 -2.21
C ASP A 140 1.85 3.89 -1.31
N VAL A 141 2.11 2.76 -1.97
CA VAL A 141 2.35 1.46 -1.36
C VAL A 141 3.83 1.14 -1.19
N SER A 142 4.74 2.06 -1.52
CA SER A 142 6.19 1.80 -1.58
C SER A 142 6.81 1.43 -0.24
N ARG A 143 6.16 1.79 0.88
CA ARG A 143 6.58 1.42 2.25
C ARG A 143 5.99 0.11 2.76
N LEU A 144 5.07 -0.50 2.01
CA LEU A 144 4.51 -1.81 2.36
C LEU A 144 5.53 -2.94 2.34
N TRP A 145 6.81 -2.72 2.04
CA TRP A 145 7.84 -3.75 2.26
C TRP A 145 8.39 -3.75 3.69
N GLN A 146 8.15 -2.68 4.46
CA GLN A 146 8.78 -2.47 5.77
C GLN A 146 7.75 -2.26 6.87
N VAL A 147 6.66 -1.54 6.58
CA VAL A 147 5.71 -1.07 7.59
C VAL A 147 4.27 -1.28 7.12
N PRO A 148 3.32 -1.49 8.06
CA PRO A 148 1.91 -1.67 7.74
C PRO A 148 1.19 -0.32 7.55
N VAL A 149 1.78 0.57 6.75
CA VAL A 149 1.28 1.94 6.51
C VAL A 149 1.34 2.25 5.02
N LEU A 150 0.25 2.83 4.51
CA LEU A 150 0.13 3.36 3.15
C LEU A 150 -0.06 4.88 3.23
N ARG A 151 0.03 5.58 2.10
CA ARG A 151 -0.24 7.02 2.05
C ARG A 151 -1.05 7.39 0.82
N TRP A 152 -2.05 8.25 0.98
CA TRP A 152 -2.70 8.92 -0.13
C TRP A 152 -1.87 10.10 -0.59
N VAL A 153 -1.60 10.15 -1.90
CA VAL A 153 -0.83 11.22 -2.53
C VAL A 153 -1.46 11.67 -3.84
N ILE A 154 -1.17 12.88 -4.27
CA ILE A 154 -1.28 13.28 -5.68
C ILE A 154 0.12 13.60 -6.16
N GLU A 155 0.48 13.07 -7.33
CA GLU A 155 1.70 13.43 -8.03
C GLU A 155 1.41 14.64 -8.93
N SER A 156 2.10 15.74 -8.71
CA SER A 156 2.06 16.90 -9.60
C SER A 156 3.28 16.93 -10.52
N ASP A 157 3.17 17.74 -11.56
CA ASP A 157 4.23 17.98 -12.54
C ASP A 157 5.51 18.44 -11.82
N PRO A 158 6.60 17.65 -11.90
CA PRO A 158 7.85 18.01 -11.24
C PRO A 158 8.49 19.28 -11.82
N ASP A 159 8.16 19.66 -13.06
CA ASP A 159 8.64 20.90 -13.70
C ASP A 159 7.82 22.13 -13.31
N ALA A 160 6.61 21.93 -12.75
CA ALA A 160 5.73 22.98 -12.24
C ALA A 160 5.20 22.64 -10.83
N PRO A 161 6.08 22.48 -9.82
CA PRO A 161 5.69 21.96 -8.52
C PRO A 161 4.83 22.96 -7.74
N LEU A 162 3.77 22.45 -7.11
CA LEU A 162 2.88 23.19 -6.20
C LEU A 162 3.53 23.41 -4.81
N SER A 163 4.73 24.00 -4.78
CA SER A 163 5.57 24.12 -3.58
C SER A 163 5.00 25.01 -2.46
N ASP A 164 4.07 25.90 -2.79
CA ASP A 164 3.32 26.74 -1.85
C ASP A 164 2.14 26.00 -1.19
N ASP A 165 1.74 24.84 -1.74
CA ASP A 165 0.65 24.05 -1.20
C ASP A 165 1.04 23.48 0.18
N PRO A 166 0.19 23.61 1.21
CA PRO A 166 0.48 23.08 2.53
C PRO A 166 0.72 21.55 2.54
N ARG A 167 0.17 20.82 1.55
CA ARG A 167 0.30 19.36 1.37
C ARG A 167 1.59 18.93 0.68
N TYR A 168 2.32 19.85 0.06
CA TYR A 168 3.58 19.55 -0.62
C TYR A 168 4.65 19.09 0.36
N TYR A 169 5.34 17.97 0.08
CA TYR A 169 6.27 17.37 1.05
C TYR A 169 7.59 16.80 0.52
N ASN A 170 7.82 16.68 -0.79
CA ASN A 170 9.08 16.13 -1.32
C ASN A 170 9.51 16.71 -2.70
N ASP A 171 10.73 16.39 -3.13
CA ASP A 171 11.32 16.91 -4.37
C ASP A 171 10.67 16.39 -5.67
N TRP A 172 9.81 15.38 -5.57
CA TRP A 172 9.08 14.80 -6.72
C TRP A 172 7.65 15.33 -6.82
N ALA A 173 7.39 16.48 -6.19
CA ALA A 173 6.14 17.20 -6.31
C ALA A 173 4.90 16.39 -5.89
N TYR A 174 5.02 15.63 -4.81
CA TYR A 174 3.87 14.97 -4.20
C TYR A 174 3.15 15.86 -3.19
N LEU A 175 1.82 15.78 -3.24
CA LEU A 175 0.89 16.34 -2.25
C LEU A 175 0.39 15.23 -1.33
N HIS A 176 0.35 15.47 -0.02
CA HIS A 176 -0.13 14.53 1.00
C HIS A 176 -1.64 14.64 1.29
N PHE A 177 -2.32 13.50 1.36
CA PHE A 177 -3.76 13.40 1.70
C PHE A 177 -4.07 12.46 2.87
N GLY A 178 -3.05 12.08 3.64
CA GLY A 178 -3.20 11.21 4.82
C GLY A 178 -2.49 9.87 4.67
N PHE A 179 -2.11 9.30 5.81
CA PHE A 179 -1.60 7.94 5.96
C PHE A 179 -2.73 6.99 6.34
N LEU A 180 -2.72 5.78 5.80
CA LEU A 180 -3.57 4.68 6.25
C LEU A 180 -2.75 3.83 7.20
N VAL A 181 -3.08 3.88 8.49
CA VAL A 181 -2.35 3.17 9.55
C VAL A 181 -3.17 1.99 10.02
N TRP A 182 -2.61 0.77 9.92
CA TRP A 182 -3.22 -0.42 10.49
C TRP A 182 -3.24 -0.36 12.02
N THR A 183 -4.41 -0.57 12.62
CA THR A 183 -4.59 -0.55 14.08
C THR A 183 -4.64 -1.93 14.72
N GLY A 184 -4.60 -3.00 13.92
CA GLY A 184 -4.91 -4.36 14.34
C GLY A 184 -6.38 -4.73 14.17
N GLN A 185 -7.23 -3.81 13.71
CA GLN A 185 -8.64 -4.10 13.40
C GLN A 185 -9.06 -3.52 12.05
N ARG A 186 -8.63 -2.30 11.77
CA ARG A 186 -8.92 -1.56 10.53
C ARG A 186 -7.81 -0.56 10.25
N PHE A 187 -7.82 0.04 9.07
CA PHE A 187 -6.99 1.19 8.76
C PHE A 187 -7.67 2.47 9.24
N GLU A 188 -6.87 3.35 9.84
CA GLU A 188 -7.27 4.70 10.19
C GLU A 188 -6.53 5.72 9.32
N LEU A 189 -7.25 6.73 8.83
CA LEU A 189 -6.66 7.86 8.15
C LEU A 189 -6.04 8.81 9.17
N LYS A 190 -4.74 9.10 9.04
CA LYS A 190 -3.99 10.00 9.92
C LYS A 190 -3.22 11.04 9.11
N ASP A 191 -3.24 12.28 9.55
CA ASP A 191 -2.46 13.37 8.92
C ASP A 191 -0.95 13.17 9.13
N LYS A 192 -0.55 12.66 10.29
CA LYS A 192 0.86 12.46 10.62
C LYS A 192 1.13 11.09 11.20
N VAL A 193 2.36 10.62 10.96
CA VAL A 193 2.92 9.42 11.57
C VAL A 193 4.34 9.70 12.04
N ASP A 194 4.85 8.86 12.92
CA ASP A 194 6.24 8.90 13.35
C ASP A 194 7.18 8.20 12.35
N ARG A 195 8.48 8.49 12.43
CA ARG A 195 9.49 7.93 11.52
C ARG A 195 9.54 6.40 11.52
N SER A 196 9.18 5.74 12.63
CA SER A 196 9.15 4.27 12.68
C SER A 196 8.01 3.68 11.86
N ARG A 197 6.93 4.45 11.65
CA ARG A 197 5.78 4.10 10.80
C ARG A 197 5.92 4.55 9.34
N TRP A 198 6.86 5.44 9.04
CA TRP A 198 7.19 5.84 7.67
C TRP A 198 8.71 6.01 7.50
N PRO A 199 9.45 4.89 7.49
CA PRO A 199 10.90 4.91 7.38
C PRO A 199 11.32 5.43 6.01
N CYS A 200 12.56 5.91 5.91
CA CYS A 200 13.16 6.26 4.63
C CYS A 200 13.39 5.00 3.78
N ARG A 201 13.42 5.14 2.45
CA ARG A 201 13.78 4.02 1.60
C ARG A 201 15.24 3.62 1.82
N PRO A 202 15.56 2.34 1.57
CA PRO A 202 16.95 1.91 1.46
C PRO A 202 17.67 2.74 0.41
N VAL A 203 18.85 3.24 0.77
CA VAL A 203 19.75 3.95 -0.14
C VAL A 203 20.92 3.04 -0.52
N ALA A 204 21.62 3.38 -1.62
CA ALA A 204 22.83 2.67 -2.01
C ALA A 204 23.90 2.72 -0.90
N GLU A 205 24.76 1.70 -0.86
CA GLU A 205 25.85 1.62 0.12
C GLU A 205 26.72 2.89 0.11
N GLY A 206 27.09 3.38 1.30
CA GLY A 206 27.86 4.61 1.47
C GLY A 206 27.07 5.91 1.32
N LYS A 207 25.76 5.87 1.03
CA LYS A 207 24.90 7.06 1.07
C LYS A 207 24.32 7.29 2.47
N PRO A 208 24.17 8.55 2.92
CA PRO A 208 23.49 8.85 4.18
C PRO A 208 22.05 8.34 4.17
N ALA A 209 21.55 7.87 5.32
CA ALA A 209 20.14 7.51 5.45
C ALA A 209 19.24 8.68 5.04
N CYS A 210 18.13 8.37 4.38
CA CYS A 210 17.16 9.35 3.89
C CYS A 210 17.70 10.33 2.83
N SER A 211 18.84 10.07 2.19
CA SER A 211 19.39 10.98 1.17
C SER A 211 18.75 10.85 -0.21
N ASP A 212 17.80 9.93 -0.40
CA ASP A 212 17.07 9.78 -1.66
C ASP A 212 16.13 10.98 -1.89
N ALA A 213 15.98 11.43 -3.13
CA ALA A 213 15.22 12.63 -3.47
C ALA A 213 13.77 12.63 -2.94
N LEU A 214 13.16 11.46 -2.78
CA LEU A 214 11.80 11.40 -2.25
C LEU A 214 11.75 11.40 -0.70
N ASP A 215 12.87 11.22 -0.02
CA ASP A 215 13.01 11.19 1.44
C ASP A 215 13.84 12.37 2.00
N SER A 216 14.62 13.05 1.16
CA SER A 216 15.67 14.01 1.52
C SER A 216 15.19 15.33 2.11
N ARG A 217 13.96 15.77 1.83
CA ARG A 217 13.47 17.08 2.25
C ARG A 217 12.79 17.18 3.61
N GLY A 218 12.86 16.14 4.43
CA GLY A 218 12.19 16.18 5.73
C GLY A 218 10.68 16.29 5.55
N ASP A 219 10.07 15.16 5.20
CA ASP A 219 8.62 15.02 5.10
C ASP A 219 7.91 15.57 6.34
N ARG A 220 7.25 16.72 6.21
CA ARG A 220 6.60 17.45 7.31
C ARG A 220 5.45 16.69 7.97
N PHE A 221 4.97 15.64 7.32
CA PHE A 221 3.92 14.75 7.80
C PHE A 221 4.50 13.55 8.57
N VAL A 222 5.82 13.42 8.62
CA VAL A 222 6.54 12.39 9.38
C VAL A 222 7.31 13.06 10.52
N THR A 223 6.86 12.80 11.75
CA THR A 223 7.56 13.30 12.94
C THR A 223 8.83 12.48 13.20
N PRO A 224 9.89 13.09 13.77
CA PRO A 224 11.09 12.36 14.20
C PRO A 224 10.78 11.17 15.11
#